data_AF-A0AA88Q2Y6-F1
#
_entry.id   AF-A0AA88Q2Y6-F1
#
_cell.length_a   1.000
_cell.length_b   1.000
_cell.length_c   1.000
_cell.angle_alpha   90.00
_cell.angle_beta   90.00
_cell.angle_gamma   90.00
#
_symmetry.space_group_name_H-M   'P 1'
#
loop_
_entity.id
_entity.type
_entity.pdbx_description
1 polymer ?
#
loop_
_entity_poly.entity_id
_entity_poly.type
_entity_poly.pdbx_seq_one_letter_code
_entity_poly.pdbx_strand_id
1 'polypeptide(L)'
;MEYSELESEHGLIPALATEQGRQETPYSYFHRLRRAYFGARNEPGMEEDPDFKSLFLRNLHPIVSHHLGISACPHSMPMKQLRDLTQKAFNKHMASTKGVCKTPLILNCTTQNPKQAPEGTQHHRNAKPFYRKTLVSRGQSHHNGNRPRAAE
;
A
#
# COMPACT_ATOMS: atom_id res chain seq x y z
N MET A 1 33.37 -17.76 44.60
CA MET A 1 32.12 -17.16 44.09
C MET A 1 32.52 -16.35 42.89
N GLU A 2 32.34 -16.89 41.69
CA GLU A 2 32.64 -16.23 40.39
C GLU A 2 32.20 -17.22 39.28
N TYR A 3 30.88 -17.43 39.15
CA TYR A 3 30.27 -18.19 38.03
C TYR A 3 28.85 -17.68 37.75
N SER A 4 28.59 -16.38 37.90
CA SER A 4 27.27 -15.78 37.61
C SER A 4 27.21 -15.05 36.27
N GLU A 5 28.29 -15.09 35.47
CA GLU A 5 28.43 -14.24 34.28
C GLU A 5 28.28 -14.98 32.94
N LEU A 6 27.57 -16.12 32.92
CA LEU A 6 27.21 -16.82 31.68
C LEU A 6 25.70 -16.93 31.43
N GLU A 7 24.85 -16.39 32.30
CA GLU A 7 23.39 -16.39 32.09
C GLU A 7 22.89 -15.22 31.21
N SER A 8 23.79 -14.33 30.77
CA SER A 8 23.45 -13.08 30.06
C SER A 8 23.40 -13.20 28.53
N GLU A 9 23.69 -14.37 27.94
CA GLU A 9 23.48 -14.59 26.50
C GLU A 9 21.98 -14.64 26.12
N HIS A 10 21.09 -14.83 27.10
CA HIS A 10 19.65 -14.67 26.93
C HIS A 10 19.24 -13.28 27.40
N GLY A 11 18.67 -12.47 26.51
CA GLY A 11 18.38 -11.07 26.82
C GLY A 11 17.90 -10.23 25.64
N LEU A 12 17.90 -8.91 25.84
CA LEU A 12 17.37 -7.94 24.87
C LEU A 12 18.02 -8.06 23.48
N ILE A 13 19.32 -8.34 23.38
CA ILE A 13 20.04 -8.44 22.09
C ILE A 13 19.46 -9.52 21.16
N PRO A 14 19.39 -10.81 21.55
CA PRO A 14 18.77 -11.82 20.70
C PRO A 14 17.27 -11.56 20.47
N ALA A 15 16.58 -10.92 21.41
CA ALA A 15 15.18 -10.54 21.22
C ALA A 15 15.01 -9.45 20.14
N LEU A 16 15.89 -8.44 20.12
CA LEU A 16 15.90 -7.39 19.09
C LEU A 16 16.10 -8.00 17.69
N ALA A 17 16.95 -9.03 17.56
CA ALA A 17 17.21 -9.74 16.31
C ALA A 17 16.13 -10.79 15.94
N THR A 18 15.18 -11.08 16.83
CA THR A 18 14.14 -12.07 16.58
C THR A 18 13.04 -11.45 15.74
N GLU A 19 13.19 -11.50 14.42
CA GLU A 19 12.18 -11.05 13.46
C GLU A 19 11.26 -12.20 13.03
N GLN A 20 10.01 -11.88 12.70
CA GLN A 20 9.07 -12.83 12.11
C GLN A 20 9.45 -13.13 10.65
N GLY A 21 9.61 -14.40 10.32
CA GLY A 21 9.80 -14.83 8.93
C GLY A 21 8.54 -14.65 8.07
N ARG A 22 8.71 -14.46 6.75
CA ARG A 22 7.59 -14.22 5.80
C ARG A 22 6.47 -15.26 5.85
N GLN A 23 6.81 -16.53 6.06
CA GLN A 23 5.85 -17.65 6.12
C GLN A 23 5.74 -18.22 7.53
N GLU A 24 6.40 -17.61 8.51
CA GLU A 24 6.37 -18.07 9.88
C GLU A 24 5.04 -17.70 10.54
N THR A 25 4.42 -18.68 11.19
CA THR A 25 3.18 -18.42 11.92
C THR A 25 3.42 -17.44 13.07
N PRO A 26 2.47 -16.51 13.35
CA PRO A 26 2.58 -15.61 14.48
C PRO A 26 2.80 -16.32 15.83
N TYR A 27 2.23 -17.51 15.98
CA TYR A 27 2.45 -18.37 17.15
C TYR A 27 3.92 -18.77 17.30
N SER A 28 4.53 -19.34 16.25
CA SER A 28 5.93 -19.77 16.27
C SER A 28 6.88 -18.59 16.54
N TYR A 29 6.65 -17.46 15.85
CA TYR A 29 7.40 -16.24 16.04
C TYR A 29 7.31 -15.73 17.48
N PHE A 30 6.08 -15.64 18.03
CA PHE A 30 5.84 -15.21 19.39
C PHE A 30 6.63 -16.07 20.40
N HIS A 31 6.63 -17.39 20.24
CA HIS A 31 7.35 -18.28 21.14
C HIS A 31 8.88 -18.11 21.06
N ARG A 32 9.44 -17.90 19.86
CA ARG A 32 10.86 -17.57 19.72
C ARG A 32 11.20 -16.25 20.40
N LEU A 33 10.40 -15.21 20.14
CA LEU A 33 10.62 -13.88 20.73
C LEU A 33 10.51 -13.92 22.26
N ARG A 34 9.48 -14.60 22.77
CA ARG A 34 9.26 -14.76 24.20
C ARG A 34 10.47 -15.44 24.86
N ARG A 35 10.97 -16.52 24.27
CA ARG A 35 12.16 -17.23 24.78
C ARG A 35 13.43 -16.37 24.69
N ALA A 36 13.59 -15.60 23.62
CA ALA A 36 14.74 -14.71 23.46
C ALA A 36 14.74 -13.55 24.47
N TYR A 37 13.57 -12.96 24.74
CA TYR A 37 13.43 -11.80 25.62
C TYR A 37 13.42 -12.17 27.11
N PHE A 38 12.66 -13.20 27.49
CA PHE A 38 12.50 -13.59 28.90
C PHE A 38 13.42 -14.73 29.34
N GLY A 39 14.09 -15.42 28.41
CA GLY A 39 14.89 -16.60 28.74
C GLY A 39 14.05 -17.71 29.38
N ALA A 40 14.46 -18.18 30.55
CA ALA A 40 13.75 -19.18 31.34
C ALA A 40 12.59 -18.61 32.20
N ARG A 41 12.41 -17.27 32.23
CA ARG A 41 11.42 -16.62 33.09
C ARG A 41 9.99 -16.88 32.60
N ASN A 42 9.08 -17.20 33.52
CA ASN A 42 7.68 -17.51 33.22
C ASN A 42 6.73 -16.95 34.30
N GLU A 43 6.92 -15.69 34.69
CA GLU A 43 6.02 -15.07 35.66
C GLU A 43 4.71 -14.62 34.99
N PRO A 44 3.58 -14.74 35.70
CA PRO A 44 2.31 -14.19 35.24
C PRO A 44 2.43 -12.69 34.91
N GLY A 45 1.87 -12.27 33.77
CA GLY A 45 1.83 -10.87 33.38
C GLY A 45 3.10 -10.31 32.73
N MET A 46 4.20 -11.07 32.65
CA MET A 46 5.41 -10.62 31.95
C MET A 46 5.17 -10.22 30.51
N GLU A 47 4.27 -10.92 29.82
CA GLU A 47 3.90 -10.62 28.43
C GLU A 47 3.18 -9.26 28.28
N GLU A 48 2.71 -8.67 29.37
CA GLU A 48 2.02 -7.37 29.37
C GLU A 48 2.98 -6.17 29.55
N ASP A 49 4.28 -6.43 29.64
CA ASP A 49 5.33 -5.42 29.59
C ASP A 49 5.27 -4.61 28.28
N PRO A 50 5.03 -3.28 28.31
CA PRO A 50 4.90 -2.46 27.11
C PRO A 50 6.08 -2.54 26.16
N ASP A 51 7.30 -2.74 26.68
CA ASP A 51 8.51 -2.87 25.87
C ASP A 51 8.49 -4.18 25.08
N PHE A 52 8.15 -5.28 25.73
CA PHE A 52 7.93 -6.56 25.05
C PHE A 52 6.80 -6.49 24.01
N LYS A 53 5.67 -5.83 24.34
CA LYS A 53 4.55 -5.67 23.38
C LYS A 53 4.94 -4.84 22.16
N SER A 54 5.69 -3.77 22.39
CA SER A 54 6.22 -2.92 21.33
C SER A 54 7.21 -3.68 20.46
N LEU A 55 8.10 -4.46 21.08
CA LEU A 55 9.04 -5.32 20.37
C LEU A 55 8.33 -6.37 19.52
N PHE A 56 7.30 -7.03 20.07
CA PHE A 56 6.49 -8.00 19.35
C PHE A 56 5.91 -7.42 18.06
N LEU A 57 5.35 -6.21 18.11
CA LEU A 57 4.77 -5.56 16.94
C LEU A 57 5.83 -5.05 15.96
N ARG A 58 6.92 -4.48 16.47
CA ARG A 58 8.01 -3.93 15.66
C ARG A 58 8.70 -5.00 14.82
N ASN A 59 8.89 -6.19 15.40
CA ASN A 59 9.60 -7.29 14.77
C ASN A 59 8.70 -8.18 13.89
N LEU A 60 7.42 -7.80 13.68
CA LEU A 60 6.55 -8.47 12.72
C LEU A 60 7.04 -8.27 11.29
N HIS A 61 6.77 -9.26 10.44
CA HIS A 61 7.07 -9.15 9.02
C HIS A 61 6.30 -7.95 8.42
N PRO A 62 6.90 -7.13 7.53
CA PRO A 62 6.27 -5.90 7.03
C PRO A 62 4.86 -6.09 6.47
N ILE A 63 4.61 -7.21 5.78
CA ILE A 63 3.28 -7.53 5.23
C ILE A 63 2.23 -7.73 6.34
N VAL A 64 2.60 -8.38 7.45
CA VAL A 64 1.69 -8.60 8.58
C VAL A 64 1.48 -7.30 9.33
N SER A 65 2.55 -6.55 9.62
CA SER A 65 2.49 -5.23 10.26
C SER A 65 1.63 -4.24 9.48
N HIS A 66 1.76 -4.21 8.15
CA HIS A 66 0.93 -3.37 7.27
C HIS A 66 -0.57 -3.67 7.40
N HIS A 67 -0.97 -4.92 7.60
CA HIS A 67 -2.37 -5.29 7.83
C HIS A 67 -2.90 -4.90 9.21
N LEU A 68 -2.01 -4.72 10.20
CA LEU A 68 -2.39 -4.20 11.51
C LEU A 68 -2.55 -2.69 11.48
N GLY A 69 -1.66 -1.97 10.80
CA GLY A 69 -1.68 -0.50 10.76
C GLY A 69 -1.74 0.11 12.16
N ILE A 70 -2.57 1.14 12.34
CA ILE A 70 -2.77 1.82 13.63
C ILE A 70 -3.69 1.06 14.60
N SER A 71 -4.22 -0.11 14.21
CA SER A 71 -5.17 -0.85 15.05
C SER A 71 -4.51 -1.59 16.21
N ALA A 72 -3.20 -1.85 16.14
CA ALA A 72 -2.46 -2.47 17.22
C ALA A 72 -1.79 -1.40 18.09
N CYS A 73 -2.18 -1.32 19.37
CA CYS A 73 -1.57 -0.40 20.32
C CYS A 73 -0.97 -1.19 21.51
N PRO A 74 0.35 -1.19 21.71
CA PRO A 74 0.97 -1.95 22.78
C PRO A 74 0.57 -1.44 24.17
N HIS A 75 0.25 -0.16 24.32
CA HIS A 75 -0.09 0.44 25.62
C HIS A 75 -1.53 0.17 26.07
N SER A 76 -2.48 0.13 25.13
CA SER A 76 -3.91 -0.02 25.47
C SER A 76 -4.45 -1.44 25.28
N MET A 77 -3.77 -2.28 24.50
CA MET A 77 -4.23 -3.65 24.23
C MET A 77 -3.45 -4.68 25.05
N PRO A 78 -4.13 -5.71 25.59
CA PRO A 78 -3.48 -6.86 26.18
C PRO A 78 -2.76 -7.69 25.11
N MET A 79 -1.68 -8.38 25.49
CA MET A 79 -0.88 -9.19 24.59
C MET A 79 -1.73 -10.24 23.83
N LYS A 80 -2.73 -10.82 24.50
CA LYS A 80 -3.66 -11.75 23.85
C LYS A 80 -4.35 -11.13 22.62
N GLN A 81 -4.85 -9.90 22.74
CA GLN A 81 -5.51 -9.22 21.61
C GLN A 81 -4.50 -8.90 20.49
N LEU A 82 -3.28 -8.49 20.83
CA LEU A 82 -2.23 -8.25 19.84
C LEU A 82 -1.89 -9.53 19.06
N ARG A 83 -1.80 -10.68 19.73
CA ARG A 83 -1.58 -11.97 19.08
C ARG A 83 -2.74 -12.37 18.16
N ASP A 84 -3.98 -12.19 18.62
CA ASP A 84 -5.17 -12.52 17.83
C ASP A 84 -5.27 -11.67 16.56
N LEU A 85 -4.99 -10.36 16.66
CA LEU A 85 -4.94 -9.46 15.50
C LEU A 85 -3.84 -9.86 14.53
N THR A 86 -2.64 -10.17 15.05
CA THR A 86 -1.49 -10.61 14.25
C THR A 86 -1.81 -11.91 13.49
N GLN A 87 -2.48 -12.86 14.15
CA GLN A 87 -2.91 -14.11 13.52
C GLN A 87 -3.92 -13.86 12.39
N LYS A 88 -4.89 -12.97 12.58
CA LYS A 88 -5.85 -12.57 11.53
C LYS A 88 -5.14 -11.91 10.35
N ALA A 89 -4.21 -11.00 10.61
CA ALA A 89 -3.42 -10.32 9.58
C ALA A 89 -2.57 -11.29 8.76
N PHE A 90 -1.94 -12.27 9.41
CA PHE A 90 -1.17 -13.34 8.77
C PHE A 90 -2.07 -14.26 7.93
N ASN A 91 -3.22 -14.68 8.45
CA ASN A 91 -4.16 -15.53 7.73
C ASN A 91 -4.66 -14.85 6.45
N LYS A 92 -4.95 -13.53 6.51
CA LYS A 92 -5.30 -12.73 5.34
C LYS A 92 -4.19 -12.72 4.29
N HIS A 93 -2.93 -12.59 4.71
CA HIS A 93 -1.78 -12.68 3.81
C HIS A 93 -1.64 -14.06 3.17
N MET A 94 -1.76 -15.14 3.94
CA MET A 94 -1.68 -16.51 3.44
C MET A 94 -2.82 -16.85 2.48
N ALA A 95 -4.04 -16.35 2.72
CA ALA A 95 -5.16 -16.52 1.80
C ALA A 95 -4.93 -15.80 0.46
N SER A 96 -4.41 -14.57 0.50
CA SER A 96 -4.07 -13.82 -0.71
C SER A 96 -2.96 -14.50 -1.53
N THR A 97 -1.90 -15.00 -0.87
CA THR A 97 -0.80 -15.68 -1.58
C THR A 97 -1.21 -17.02 -2.20
N LYS A 98 -2.09 -17.78 -1.55
CA LYS A 98 -2.63 -19.03 -2.10
C LYS A 98 -3.64 -18.79 -3.24
N GLY A 99 -4.35 -17.66 -3.23
CA GLY A 99 -5.29 -17.27 -4.28
C GLY A 99 -4.64 -16.70 -5.55
N VAL A 100 -3.41 -16.19 -5.46
CA VAL A 100 -2.69 -15.52 -6.56
C VAL A 100 -1.88 -16.48 -7.44
N CYS A 101 -1.93 -17.79 -7.20
CA CYS A 101 -1.36 -18.80 -8.11
C CYS A 101 -2.20 -19.03 -9.39
N LYS A 102 -3.24 -18.24 -9.63
CA LYS A 102 -3.95 -18.19 -10.91
C LYS A 102 -4.11 -16.73 -11.31
N THR A 103 -3.68 -16.42 -12.54
CA THR A 103 -3.75 -15.13 -13.26
C THR A 103 -2.72 -14.04 -12.92
N PRO A 104 -1.80 -13.69 -13.84
CA PRO A 104 -1.02 -12.46 -13.76
C PRO A 104 -1.89 -11.29 -14.23
N LEU A 105 -2.26 -10.38 -13.32
CA LEU A 105 -2.86 -9.11 -13.70
C LEU A 105 -1.72 -8.09 -13.91
N ILE A 106 -1.41 -7.78 -15.16
CA ILE A 106 -0.54 -6.66 -15.53
C ILE A 106 -1.29 -5.38 -15.15
N LEU A 107 -0.84 -4.69 -14.11
CA LEU A 107 -1.36 -3.38 -13.71
C LEU A 107 -0.69 -2.30 -14.57
N ASN A 108 -1.32 -1.92 -15.68
CA ASN A 108 -0.93 -0.75 -16.46
C ASN A 108 -1.28 0.52 -15.66
N CYS A 109 -0.26 1.17 -15.11
CA CYS A 109 -0.37 2.50 -14.52
C CYS A 109 -0.32 3.56 -15.62
N THR A 110 -1.47 3.91 -16.17
CA THR A 110 -1.60 5.13 -16.99
C THR A 110 -1.84 6.32 -16.07
N THR A 111 -0.79 7.11 -15.86
CA THR A 111 -0.83 8.42 -15.20
C THR A 111 -1.77 9.36 -15.97
N GLN A 112 -2.93 9.69 -15.40
CA GLN A 112 -3.71 10.86 -15.82
C GLN A 112 -3.95 11.77 -14.61
N ASN A 113 -3.35 12.96 -14.70
CA ASN A 113 -3.52 14.08 -13.78
C ASN A 113 -5.00 14.53 -13.72
N PRO A 114 -5.60 14.74 -12.53
CA PRO A 114 -6.89 15.41 -12.45
C PRO A 114 -6.68 16.94 -12.39
N LYS A 115 -7.13 17.67 -13.42
CA LYS A 115 -7.37 19.11 -13.32
C LYS A 115 -8.81 19.33 -12.84
N GLN A 116 -8.96 19.85 -11.62
CA GLN A 116 -10.19 20.37 -11.05
C GLN A 116 -10.70 21.61 -11.82
N ALA A 117 -12.02 21.71 -12.00
CA ALA A 117 -12.77 22.97 -12.01
C ALA A 117 -14.24 22.70 -11.60
N PRO A 118 -14.85 23.52 -10.71
CA PRO A 118 -16.18 23.26 -10.14
C PRO A 118 -17.34 23.86 -10.95
N GLU A 119 -18.55 23.44 -10.58
CA GLU A 119 -19.89 23.63 -11.14
C GLU A 119 -20.33 25.07 -11.51
N GLY A 120 -21.29 25.15 -12.45
CA GLY A 120 -22.07 26.36 -12.73
C GLY A 120 -23.09 26.22 -13.86
N THR A 121 -24.23 25.59 -13.56
CA THR A 121 -25.61 25.92 -13.97
C THR A 121 -26.07 25.88 -15.46
N GLN A 122 -27.08 25.01 -15.66
CA GLN A 122 -28.11 24.95 -16.71
C GLN A 122 -28.44 26.27 -17.44
N HIS A 123 -28.58 26.18 -18.77
CA HIS A 123 -29.68 26.88 -19.46
C HIS A 123 -30.06 26.16 -20.76
N HIS A 124 -31.26 25.56 -20.75
CA HIS A 124 -31.96 25.12 -21.95
C HIS A 124 -32.42 26.32 -22.77
N ARG A 125 -32.23 26.28 -24.09
CA ARG A 125 -33.18 26.89 -25.04
C ARG A 125 -33.00 26.31 -26.45
N ASN A 126 -34.06 25.65 -26.91
CA ASN A 126 -34.27 25.25 -28.31
C ASN A 126 -34.51 26.49 -29.18
N ALA A 127 -33.81 26.60 -30.31
CA ALA A 127 -34.29 27.27 -31.52
C ALA A 127 -33.39 26.93 -32.74
N LYS A 128 -33.90 26.09 -33.65
CA LYS A 128 -33.71 26.27 -35.11
C LYS A 128 -34.90 27.11 -35.59
N PRO A 129 -34.94 27.73 -36.81
CA PRO A 129 -34.11 27.48 -37.99
C PRO A 129 -33.66 28.78 -38.72
N PHE A 130 -32.81 28.68 -39.75
CA PHE A 130 -33.09 29.09 -41.13
C PHE A 130 -31.81 29.19 -41.97
N TYR A 131 -31.93 28.70 -43.20
CA TYR A 131 -30.92 28.67 -44.25
C TYR A 131 -30.69 30.05 -44.89
N ARG A 132 -29.47 30.21 -45.42
CA ARG A 132 -29.00 31.00 -46.59
C ARG A 132 -28.10 32.22 -46.33
N LYS A 133 -26.83 31.99 -46.69
CA LYS A 133 -26.00 32.70 -47.70
C LYS A 133 -25.97 34.24 -47.63
N THR A 134 -24.81 34.76 -47.24
CA THR A 134 -24.28 36.06 -47.67
C THR A 134 -22.84 35.81 -48.17
N LEU A 135 -22.66 35.80 -49.49
CA LEU A 135 -22.21 36.95 -50.29
C LEU A 135 -20.71 37.24 -50.09
N VAL A 136 -19.98 36.70 -51.06
CA VAL A 136 -18.62 37.02 -51.48
C VAL A 136 -18.41 38.53 -51.54
N SER A 137 -17.37 39.02 -50.85
CA SER A 137 -16.69 40.24 -51.26
C SER A 137 -15.39 39.85 -51.94
N ARG A 138 -15.18 40.44 -53.11
CA ARG A 138 -14.36 39.98 -54.24
C ARG A 138 -13.16 40.92 -54.41
N GLY A 139 -12.03 40.31 -54.77
CA GLY A 139 -10.89 40.94 -55.44
C GLY A 139 -9.70 41.15 -54.51
N GLN A 140 -8.43 40.89 -54.88
CA GLN A 140 -7.73 40.59 -56.14
C GLN A 140 -6.28 40.23 -55.68
N SER A 141 -5.37 39.57 -56.39
CA SER A 141 -5.28 38.95 -57.71
C SER A 141 -4.00 38.08 -57.69
N HIS A 142 -4.05 36.91 -58.33
CA HIS A 142 -2.90 36.01 -58.50
C HIS A 142 -1.98 36.47 -59.65
N HIS A 143 -0.68 36.21 -59.49
CA HIS A 143 0.38 36.44 -60.48
C HIS A 143 0.43 35.36 -61.58
N ASN A 144 0.82 35.81 -62.78
CA ASN A 144 1.46 35.09 -63.90
C ASN A 144 0.67 33.94 -64.55
N GLY A 145 0.56 33.79 -65.88
CA GLY A 145 1.38 34.29 -66.97
C GLY A 145 1.48 33.16 -68.03
N ASN A 146 0.60 33.25 -69.03
CA ASN A 146 0.52 32.64 -70.38
C ASN A 146 1.50 31.52 -70.82
N ARG A 147 0.92 30.40 -71.33
CA ARG A 147 0.73 30.09 -72.78
C ARG A 147 0.84 28.57 -73.07
N PRO A 148 -0.16 27.94 -73.73
CA PRO A 148 0.01 26.66 -74.42
C PRO A 148 0.30 26.82 -75.92
N ARG A 149 0.92 25.77 -76.49
CA ARG A 149 1.58 25.69 -77.80
C ARG A 149 0.69 25.00 -78.86
N ALA A 150 0.58 25.65 -80.02
CA ALA A 150 0.50 25.15 -81.41
C ALA A 150 -0.67 24.27 -81.95
N ALA A 151 -0.71 24.26 -83.30
CA ALA A 151 -1.47 23.49 -84.30
C ALA A 151 -2.79 24.15 -84.74
N GLU A 152 -3.08 24.45 -86.00
CA GLU A 152 -2.46 24.29 -87.33
C GLU A 152 -2.86 25.50 -88.20
#